data_AF-A0A956U2U8-F1
#
_entry.id   AF-A0A956U2U8-F1
#
_cell.length_a   1.000
_cell.length_b   1.000
_cell.length_c   1.000
_cell.angle_alpha   90.00
_cell.angle_beta   90.00
_cell.angle_gamma   90.00
#
_symmetry.space_group_name_H-M   'P 1'
#
loop_
_entity.id
_entity.type
_entity.pdbx_description
1 polymer ?
#
loop_
_entity_poly.entity_id
_entity_poly.type
_entity_poly.pdbx_seq_one_letter_code
_entity_poly.pdbx_strand_id
1 'polypeptide(L)'
;NFYIDGTVGEGEKRGRQIGYPTANLETDWEILPKEGVYATRASVDGVKHDSITNIGYRPTFGDSKLLIETHIFDFSGNIYNKRLAVEFVRRIRDERRFESVDALVEQIGKDVEQVKQALLAAGK
;
A
#
# COMPACT_ATOMS: atom_id res chain seq x y z
N ASN A 1 -6.72 15.71 4.47
CA ASN A 1 -5.78 14.60 4.66
C ASN A 1 -4.59 14.76 3.73
N PHE A 2 -3.42 14.32 4.16
CA PHE A 2 -2.21 14.30 3.33
C PHE A 2 -2.33 13.19 2.28
N TYR A 3 -1.92 13.45 1.04
CA TYR A 3 -1.88 12.46 -0.02
C TYR A 3 -0.59 12.61 -0.83
N ILE A 4 -0.22 11.54 -1.50
CA ILE A 4 0.79 11.53 -2.56
C ILE A 4 0.16 10.95 -3.82
N ASP A 5 0.77 11.22 -4.96
CA ASP A 5 0.30 10.69 -6.22
C ASP A 5 1.46 10.39 -7.16
N GLY A 6 1.16 9.63 -8.21
CA GLY A 6 2.19 9.06 -9.06
C GLY A 6 1.61 8.14 -10.11
N THR A 7 2.49 7.44 -10.81
CA THR A 7 2.14 6.47 -11.83
C THR A 7 2.29 5.06 -11.27
N VAL A 8 1.38 4.15 -11.62
CA VAL A 8 1.52 2.74 -11.24
C VAL A 8 2.56 2.07 -12.14
N GLY A 9 3.70 1.71 -11.56
CA GLY A 9 4.78 0.99 -12.21
C GLY A 9 4.67 -0.53 -12.08
N GLU A 10 5.65 -1.23 -12.66
CA GLU A 10 5.76 -2.68 -12.51
C GLU A 10 6.48 -3.04 -11.21
N GLY A 11 5.89 -3.96 -10.44
CA GLY A 11 6.52 -4.60 -9.28
C GLY A 11 6.73 -6.09 -9.51
N GLU A 12 7.22 -6.79 -8.49
CA GLU A 12 7.47 -8.25 -8.56
C GLU A 12 6.20 -9.10 -8.47
N LYS A 13 5.03 -8.47 -8.29
CA LYS A 13 3.71 -9.14 -8.24
C LYS A 13 3.62 -10.24 -7.17
N ARG A 14 4.48 -10.21 -6.14
CA ARG A 14 4.50 -11.20 -5.03
C ARG A 14 3.21 -11.21 -4.23
N GLY A 15 2.66 -10.04 -3.95
CA GLY A 15 1.38 -9.91 -3.25
C GLY A 15 0.26 -10.68 -3.93
N ARG A 16 0.25 -10.73 -5.28
CA ARG A 16 -0.73 -11.50 -6.05
C ARG A 16 -0.67 -13.01 -5.77
N GLN A 17 0.51 -13.56 -5.50
CA GLN A 17 0.69 -14.99 -5.22
C GLN A 17 0.10 -15.39 -3.86
N ILE A 18 -0.04 -14.43 -2.94
CA ILE A 18 -0.53 -14.65 -1.57
C ILE A 18 -1.91 -14.02 -1.32
N GLY A 19 -2.62 -13.60 -2.38
CA GLY A 19 -3.99 -13.07 -2.30
C GLY A 19 -4.12 -11.56 -2.07
N TYR A 20 -3.02 -10.81 -2.02
CA TYR A 20 -3.00 -9.36 -1.78
C TYR A 20 -2.27 -8.62 -2.92
N PRO A 21 -2.85 -8.53 -4.14
CA PRO A 21 -2.22 -7.85 -5.27
C PRO A 21 -1.99 -6.36 -4.95
N THR A 22 -0.76 -5.89 -5.11
CA THR A 22 -0.37 -4.50 -4.86
C THR A 22 -0.06 -3.75 -6.15
N ALA A 23 -0.39 -2.46 -6.17
CA ALA A 23 0.08 -1.49 -7.13
C ALA A 23 1.31 -0.78 -6.56
N ASN A 24 2.40 -0.77 -7.33
CA ASN A 24 3.63 -0.07 -6.96
C ASN A 24 3.52 1.37 -7.45
N LEU A 25 3.48 2.33 -6.53
CA LEU A 25 3.38 3.74 -6.85
C LEU A 25 4.78 4.32 -7.09
N GLU A 26 5.00 4.87 -8.27
CA GLU A 26 6.19 5.65 -8.62
C GLU A 26 5.84 7.13 -8.52
N THR A 27 6.52 7.84 -7.63
CA THR A 27 6.19 9.21 -7.25
C THR A 27 7.45 10.08 -7.21
N ASP A 28 7.31 11.34 -7.62
CA ASP A 28 8.38 12.34 -7.56
C ASP A 28 8.35 13.15 -6.26
N TRP A 29 7.49 12.77 -5.31
CA TRP A 29 7.38 13.44 -4.01
C TRP A 29 8.65 13.22 -3.16
N GLU A 30 9.29 14.31 -2.75
CA GLU A 30 10.51 14.27 -1.91
C GLU A 30 10.20 14.04 -0.42
N ILE A 31 9.01 14.42 0.04
CA ILE A 31 8.56 14.26 1.43
C ILE A 31 7.51 13.17 1.47
N LEU A 32 7.89 12.05 2.09
CA LEU A 32 7.03 10.87 2.24
C LEU A 32 6.74 10.59 3.72
N PRO A 33 5.61 9.94 4.04
CA PRO A 33 5.39 9.42 5.39
C PRO A 33 6.49 8.43 5.77
N LYS A 34 6.72 8.29 7.07
CA LYS A 34 7.64 7.30 7.63
C LYS A 34 7.32 5.89 7.10
N GLU A 35 8.30 5.00 7.06
CA GLU A 35 8.11 3.60 6.73
C GLU A 35 7.06 2.94 7.64
N GLY A 36 6.27 2.03 7.08
CA GLY A 36 5.22 1.33 7.80
C GLY A 36 4.01 0.97 6.95
N VAL A 37 2.96 0.53 7.64
CA VAL A 37 1.67 0.15 7.06
C VAL A 37 0.62 1.19 7.44
N TYR A 38 -0.20 1.56 6.46
CA TYR A 38 -1.16 2.64 6.54
C TYR A 38 -2.55 2.22 6.07
N ALA A 39 -3.57 2.70 6.76
CA ALA A 39 -4.92 2.81 6.22
C ALA A 39 -4.96 4.00 5.26
N THR A 40 -5.40 3.76 4.03
CA THR A 40 -5.37 4.74 2.95
C THR A 40 -6.66 4.72 2.13
N ARG A 41 -6.87 5.77 1.34
CA ARG A 41 -7.85 5.78 0.25
C ARG A 41 -7.14 5.99 -1.07
N ALA A 42 -7.28 5.04 -1.99
CA ALA A 42 -6.73 5.09 -3.33
C ALA A 42 -7.73 5.73 -4.29
N SER A 43 -7.30 6.71 -5.09
CA SER A 43 -8.10 7.27 -6.17
C SER A 43 -7.56 6.80 -7.52
N VAL A 44 -8.40 6.07 -8.27
CA VAL A 44 -8.12 5.60 -9.62
C VAL A 44 -9.16 6.19 -10.54
N ASP A 45 -8.74 6.91 -11.60
CA ASP A 45 -9.65 7.55 -12.57
C ASP A 45 -10.77 8.38 -11.91
N GLY A 46 -10.46 9.05 -10.79
CA GLY A 46 -11.41 9.88 -10.02
C GLY A 46 -12.33 9.12 -9.05
N VAL A 47 -12.28 7.78 -9.04
CA VAL A 47 -13.05 6.94 -8.11
C VAL A 47 -12.19 6.60 -6.90
N LYS A 48 -12.72 6.84 -5.70
CA LYS A 48 -12.05 6.51 -4.44
C LYS A 48 -12.41 5.10 -3.97
N HIS A 49 -11.39 4.39 -3.52
CA HIS A 49 -11.47 3.06 -2.95
C HIS A 49 -10.71 3.02 -1.63
N ASP A 50 -11.22 2.27 -0.66
CA ASP A 50 -10.48 1.97 0.54
C ASP A 50 -9.27 1.08 0.21
N SER A 51 -8.15 1.33 0.89
CA SER A 51 -6.91 0.63 0.60
C SER A 51 -5.99 0.52 1.81
N ILE A 52 -4.99 -0.36 1.68
CA ILE A 52 -3.86 -0.49 2.59
C ILE A 52 -2.58 -0.19 1.81
N THR A 53 -1.71 0.64 2.39
CA THR A 53 -0.44 1.01 1.77
C THR A 53 0.73 0.65 2.68
N ASN A 54 1.71 -0.06 2.13
CA ASN A 54 3.03 -0.22 2.74
C ASN A 54 4.01 0.78 2.13
N ILE A 55 4.78 1.45 2.97
CA ILE A 55 5.96 2.23 2.60
C ILE A 55 7.15 1.52 3.22
N GLY A 56 8.09 1.07 2.41
CA GLY A 56 9.17 0.24 2.90
C GLY A 56 10.37 0.08 1.99
N TYR A 57 11.48 -0.34 2.59
CA TYR A 57 12.70 -0.58 1.84
C TYR A 57 12.83 -2.04 1.43
N ARG A 58 13.16 -2.25 0.16
CA ARG A 58 13.59 -3.55 -0.30
C ARG A 58 15.07 -3.77 0.02
N PRO A 59 15.43 -4.83 0.76
CA PRO A 59 16.83 -5.22 0.90
C PRO A 59 17.28 -5.87 -0.41
N THR A 60 17.92 -5.09 -1.28
CA THR A 60 18.62 -5.56 -2.48
C THR A 60 20.13 -5.41 -2.30
N PHE A 61 20.93 -6.26 -2.94
CA PHE A 61 22.39 -6.07 -2.98
C PHE A 61 22.70 -4.77 -3.74
N GLY A 62 23.18 -3.75 -3.03
CA GLY A 62 23.40 -2.39 -3.56
C GLY A 62 22.54 -1.35 -2.84
N ASP A 63 21.88 -0.48 -3.60
CA ASP A 63 21.02 0.57 -3.06
C ASP A 63 19.65 0.03 -2.65
N SER A 64 19.22 0.40 -1.44
CA SER A 64 17.88 0.11 -0.93
C SER A 64 16.87 1.02 -1.63
N LYS A 65 16.05 0.45 -2.53
CA LYS A 65 14.95 1.19 -3.16
C LYS A 65 13.76 1.25 -2.19
N LEU A 66 13.27 2.46 -1.93
CA LEU A 66 12.00 2.67 -1.24
C LEU A 66 10.85 2.27 -2.18
N LEU A 67 9.90 1.51 -1.66
CA LEU A 67 8.72 1.04 -2.36
C LEU A 67 7.47 1.55 -1.64
N ILE A 68 6.49 1.97 -2.44
CA ILE A 68 5.16 2.35 -1.98
C ILE A 68 4.19 1.39 -2.65
N GLU A 69 3.62 0.48 -1.87
CA GLU A 69 2.80 -0.62 -2.37
C GLU A 69 1.40 -0.52 -1.82
N THR A 70 0.42 -0.32 -2.70
CA THR A 70 -0.99 -0.12 -2.34
C THR A 70 -1.82 -1.33 -2.77
N HIS A 71 -2.47 -2.00 -1.83
CA HIS A 71 -3.53 -2.95 -2.14
C HIS A 71 -4.89 -2.25 -2.02
N ILE A 72 -5.62 -2.21 -3.15
CA ILE A 72 -6.92 -1.55 -3.25
C ILE A 72 -8.01 -2.60 -3.00
N PHE A 73 -8.88 -2.36 -2.03
CA PHE A 73 -9.94 -3.32 -1.69
C PHE A 73 -11.05 -3.31 -2.75
N ASP A 74 -11.65 -4.49 -2.95
CA ASP A 74 -12.80 -4.71 -3.84
C ASP A 74 -12.62 -4.14 -5.26
N PHE A 75 -11.37 -4.03 -5.71
CA PHE A 75 -11.01 -3.49 -7.01
C PHE A 75 -10.57 -4.60 -7.95
N SER A 76 -11.14 -4.60 -9.15
CA SER A 76 -10.70 -5.44 -10.26
C SER A 76 -10.43 -4.56 -11.47
N GLY A 77 -9.23 -4.68 -12.03
CA GLY A 77 -8.82 -3.86 -13.16
C GLY A 77 -7.30 -3.80 -13.32
N ASN A 78 -6.86 -3.46 -14.53
CA ASN A 78 -5.46 -3.14 -14.79
C ASN A 78 -5.26 -1.62 -14.69
N ILE A 79 -4.37 -1.22 -13.80
CA ILE A 79 -4.05 0.19 -13.55
C ILE A 79 -2.57 0.52 -13.85
N TYR A 80 -1.82 -0.39 -14.49
CA TYR A 80 -0.46 -0.09 -14.94
C TYR A 80 -0.44 1.15 -15.85
N ASN A 81 0.58 1.99 -15.67
CA ASN A 81 0.76 3.26 -16.36
C ASN A 81 -0.37 4.29 -16.14
N LYS A 82 -1.30 4.03 -15.22
CA LYS A 82 -2.31 5.02 -14.82
C LYS A 82 -1.83 5.84 -13.63
N ARG A 83 -2.43 7.02 -13.45
CA ARG A 83 -2.24 7.82 -12.25
C ARG A 83 -3.02 7.21 -11.09
N LEU A 84 -2.36 7.17 -9.93
CA LEU A 84 -2.92 6.74 -8.66
C LEU A 84 -2.60 7.81 -7.63
N ALA A 85 -3.63 8.28 -6.91
CA ALA A 85 -3.44 9.12 -5.72
C ALA A 85 -3.75 8.29 -4.47
N VAL A 86 -2.91 8.41 -3.44
CA VAL A 86 -3.02 7.68 -2.18
C VAL A 86 -3.13 8.68 -1.04
N GLU A 87 -4.33 8.76 -0.47
CA GLU A 87 -4.66 9.60 0.69
C GLU A 87 -4.41 8.82 1.98
N PHE A 88 -3.55 9.35 2.87
CA PHE A 88 -3.21 8.71 4.13
C PHE A 88 -4.21 9.07 5.22
N VAL A 89 -4.82 8.06 5.83
CA VAL A 89 -5.83 8.22 6.88
C VAL A 89 -5.22 7.96 8.26
N ARG A 90 -4.55 6.82 8.42
CA ARG A 90 -3.98 6.42 9.72
C ARG A 90 -2.80 5.48 9.55
N ARG A 91 -1.76 5.66 10.36
CA ARG A 91 -0.67 4.70 10.50
C ARG A 91 -1.11 3.52 11.36
N ILE A 92 -0.87 2.30 10.88
CA ILE A 92 -1.24 1.05 11.54
C ILE A 92 -0.06 0.50 12.35
N ARG A 93 1.11 0.36 11.72
CA ARG A 93 2.31 -0.17 12.38
C ARG A 93 3.59 0.16 11.61
N ASP A 94 4.74 -0.03 12.28
CA ASP A 94 6.05 -0.10 11.65
C ASP A 94 6.20 -1.33 10.73
N GLU A 95 7.20 -1.29 9.85
CA GLU A 95 7.61 -2.45 9.08
C GLU A 95 8.20 -3.55 9.97
N ARG A 96 8.07 -4.80 9.53
CA ARG A 96 8.64 -5.95 10.24
C ARG A 96 9.05 -7.03 9.25
N ARG A 97 10.12 -7.75 9.61
CA ARG A 97 10.52 -8.97 8.90
C ARG A 97 9.68 -10.15 9.39
N PHE A 98 9.49 -11.12 8.50
CA PHE A 98 8.78 -12.36 8.80
C PHE A 98 9.68 -13.54 8.47
N GLU A 99 9.62 -14.57 9.31
CA GLU A 99 10.42 -15.80 9.16
C GLU A 99 9.80 -16.79 8.16
N SER A 100 8.53 -16.60 7.79
CA SER A 100 7.81 -17.42 6.82
C SER A 100 6.74 -16.62 6.05
N VAL A 101 6.31 -17.18 4.90
CA VAL A 101 5.21 -16.63 4.11
C VAL A 101 3.89 -16.68 4.90
N ASP A 102 3.64 -17.75 5.65
CA ASP A 102 2.42 -17.91 6.44
C ASP A 102 2.31 -16.82 7.53
N ALA A 103 3.42 -16.53 8.23
CA ALA A 103 3.46 -15.47 9.23
C ALA A 103 3.23 -14.07 8.61
N LEU A 104 3.73 -13.85 7.39
CA LEU A 104 3.45 -12.64 6.63
C LEU A 104 1.96 -12.53 6.29
N VAL A 105 1.36 -13.58 5.73
CA VAL A 105 -0.06 -13.61 5.34
C VAL A 105 -0.98 -13.41 6.54
N GLU A 106 -0.70 -14.07 7.67
CA GLU A 106 -1.46 -13.89 8.90
C GLU A 106 -1.42 -12.43 9.37
N GLN A 107 -0.25 -11.79 9.33
CA GLN A 107 -0.13 -10.39 9.71
C GLN A 107 -0.85 -9.46 8.74
N ILE A 108 -0.77 -9.69 7.42
CA ILE A 108 -1.51 -8.88 6.44
C ILE A 108 -3.02 -8.98 6.73
N GLY A 109 -3.54 -10.16 7.06
CA GLY A 109 -4.95 -10.32 7.44
C GLY A 109 -5.34 -9.47 8.66
N LYS A 110 -4.49 -9.45 9.69
CA LYS A 110 -4.67 -8.57 10.88
C LYS A 110 -4.60 -7.09 10.51
N ASP A 111 -3.67 -6.72 9.62
CA ASP A 111 -3.50 -5.34 9.18
C ASP A 111 -4.73 -4.87 8.39
N VAL A 112 -5.28 -5.70 7.49
CA VAL A 112 -6.50 -5.40 6.73
C VAL A 112 -7.69 -5.14 7.64
N GLU A 113 -7.88 -5.97 8.69
CA GLU A 113 -8.96 -5.75 9.64
C GLU A 113 -8.80 -4.40 10.37
N GLN A 114 -7.59 -4.09 10.85
CA GLN A 114 -7.31 -2.80 11.51
C GLN A 114 -7.51 -1.61 10.56
N VAL A 115 -7.13 -1.75 9.30
CA VAL A 115 -7.35 -0.73 8.26
C VAL A 115 -8.84 -0.49 8.05
N LYS A 116 -9.64 -1.54 7.89
CA LYS A 116 -11.10 -1.42 7.72
C LYS A 116 -11.73 -0.69 8.90
N GLN A 117 -11.36 -1.03 10.13
CA GLN A 117 -11.85 -0.33 11.32
C GLN A 117 -11.43 1.16 11.34
N ALA A 118 -10.19 1.46 10.96
CA ALA A 118 -9.71 2.84 10.90
C ALA A 118 -10.44 3.68 9.84
N LEU A 119 -10.73 3.11 8.66
CA LEU A 119 -11.42 3.80 7.57
C LEU A 119 -12.90 4.03 7.90
N LEU A 120 -13.56 3.06 8.54
CA LEU A 120 -14.93 3.22 9.04
C LEU A 120 -15.04 4.34 10.09
N ALA A 121 -14.07 4.44 11.00
CA ALA A 121 -14.05 5.49 12.02
C ALA A 121 -13.81 6.89 11.43
N ALA A 122 -13.05 6.99 10.33
CA ALA A 122 -12.74 8.26 9.65
C ALA A 122 -13.82 8.69 8.62
N GLY A 123 -14.83 7.85 8.37
CA GLY A 123 -16.00 8.18 7.54
C GLY A 123 -17.21 8.67 8.34
N LYS A 124 -17.13 8.65 9.67
CA LYS A 124 -18.08 9.30 10.60
C LYS A 124 -17.58 10.69 10.95
#